data_AF-A0A239IHT4-F1
#
_entry.id   AF-A0A239IHT4-F1
#
_cell.length_a   1.000
_cell.length_b   1.000
_cell.length_c   1.000
_cell.angle_alpha   90.00
_cell.angle_beta   90.00
_cell.angle_gamma   90.00
#
_symmetry.space_group_name_H-M   'P 1'
#
loop_
_entity.id
_entity.type
_entity.pdbx_description
1 polymer ?
#
loop_
_entity_poly.entity_id
_entity_poly.type
_entity_poly.pdbx_seq_one_letter_code
_entity_poly.pdbx_strand_id
1 'polypeptide(L)'
;MHLMRLRLLLQMQLWLWLWLWLSLSLSLWLIRVLVVTFSLHYVGILSIPWRMAYFDYTDPAIAPKGLSVTINFPGGLLLVVSTLLFILILLRDHRTLRIDLPEFQFSRPLHPPTRVPIALNSVALWLSFMIVLNRGELRLSHRQADGHA
;
A
#
# COMPACT_ATOMS: atom_id res chain seq x y z
N MET A 1 34.19 -34.75 5.73
CA MET A 1 32.71 -34.83 5.62
C MET A 1 31.95 -34.01 6.68
N HIS A 2 32.39 -33.92 7.94
CA HIS A 2 31.66 -33.19 9.00
C HIS A 2 31.50 -31.66 8.77
N LEU A 3 32.52 -31.00 8.23
CA LEU A 3 32.50 -29.55 7.92
C LEU A 3 31.43 -29.15 6.89
N MET A 4 31.17 -30.03 5.93
CA MET A 4 30.20 -29.78 4.86
C MET A 4 28.74 -29.86 5.37
N ARG A 5 28.48 -30.81 6.29
CA ARG A 5 27.19 -30.93 7.00
C ARG A 5 26.94 -29.74 7.92
N LEU A 6 27.96 -29.27 8.65
CA LEU A 6 27.83 -28.12 9.55
C LEU A 6 27.49 -26.83 8.79
N ARG A 7 28.11 -26.63 7.61
CA ARG A 7 27.88 -25.46 6.76
C ARG A 7 26.46 -25.45 6.17
N LEU A 8 25.93 -26.61 5.78
CA LEU A 8 24.55 -26.78 5.30
C LEU A 8 23.53 -26.53 6.42
N LEU A 9 23.78 -27.01 7.65
CA LEU A 9 22.90 -26.78 8.79
C LEU A 9 22.84 -25.29 9.19
N LEU A 10 24.00 -24.62 9.21
CA LEU A 10 24.07 -23.16 9.43
C LEU A 10 23.34 -22.38 8.33
N GLN A 11 23.46 -22.82 7.08
CA GLN A 11 22.75 -22.21 5.97
C GLN A 11 21.23 -22.40 6.10
N MET A 12 20.74 -23.63 6.35
CA MET A 12 19.31 -23.88 6.58
C MET A 12 18.77 -23.05 7.76
N GLN A 13 19.54 -22.93 8.84
CA GLN A 13 19.17 -22.10 9.99
C GLN A 13 19.06 -20.62 9.62
N LEU A 14 19.99 -20.10 8.81
CA LEU A 14 19.93 -18.72 8.29
C LEU A 14 18.72 -18.50 7.38
N TRP A 15 18.34 -19.48 6.55
CA TRP A 15 17.14 -19.41 5.70
C TRP A 15 15.84 -19.39 6.51
N LEU A 16 15.74 -20.25 7.53
CA LEU A 16 14.62 -20.25 8.47
C LEU A 16 14.49 -18.92 9.20
N TRP A 17 15.61 -18.35 9.65
CA TRP A 17 15.64 -17.03 10.24
C TRP A 17 15.21 -15.95 9.24
N LEU A 18 15.73 -15.96 8.01
CA LEU A 18 15.37 -14.96 6.99
C LEU A 18 13.87 -15.00 6.65
N TRP A 19 13.31 -16.20 6.53
CA TRP A 19 11.89 -16.43 6.26
C TRP A 19 10.99 -15.93 7.40
N LEU A 20 11.39 -16.21 8.65
CA LEU A 20 10.69 -15.73 9.83
C LEU A 20 10.69 -14.19 9.86
N TRP A 21 11.84 -13.57 9.60
CA TRP A 21 12.00 -12.11 9.59
C TRP A 21 11.15 -11.45 8.50
N LEU A 22 11.13 -12.01 7.29
CA LEU A 22 10.31 -11.49 6.19
C LEU A 22 8.82 -11.56 6.53
N SER A 23 8.36 -12.72 7.03
CA SER A 23 6.96 -12.94 7.40
C SER A 23 6.51 -12.03 8.55
N LEU A 24 7.38 -11.84 9.55
CA LEU A 24 7.13 -10.92 10.66
C LEU A 24 7.06 -9.47 10.17
N SER A 25 7.99 -9.06 9.29
CA SER A 25 8.00 -7.69 8.74
C SER A 25 6.73 -7.36 7.95
N LEU A 26 6.21 -8.32 7.17
CA LEU A 26 4.98 -8.16 6.39
C LEU A 26 3.74 -8.15 7.30
N SER A 27 3.71 -9.01 8.32
CA SER A 27 2.60 -9.04 9.29
C SER A 27 2.56 -7.77 10.14
N LEU A 28 3.72 -7.29 10.61
CA LEU A 28 3.85 -6.01 11.30
C LEU A 28 3.46 -4.84 10.40
N TRP A 29 3.76 -4.92 9.10
CA TRP A 29 3.31 -3.94 8.12
C TRP A 29 1.78 -3.91 7.98
N LEU A 30 1.15 -5.07 7.87
CA LEU A 30 -0.31 -5.18 7.76
C LEU A 30 -1.03 -4.66 9.00
N ILE A 31 -0.65 -5.14 10.19
CA ILE A 31 -1.22 -4.71 11.48
C ILE A 31 -1.14 -3.20 11.61
N ARG A 32 -0.01 -2.63 11.21
CA ARG A 32 0.20 -1.20 11.26
C ARG A 32 -0.71 -0.42 10.33
N VAL A 33 -0.84 -0.84 9.06
CA VAL A 33 -1.76 -0.17 8.12
C VAL A 33 -3.18 -0.21 8.66
N LEU A 34 -3.59 -1.32 9.28
CA LEU A 34 -4.89 -1.42 9.95
C LEU A 34 -5.04 -0.39 11.07
N VAL A 35 -4.09 -0.29 12.01
CA VAL A 35 -4.16 0.65 13.14
C VAL A 35 -4.33 2.10 12.65
N VAL A 36 -3.50 2.53 11.69
CA VAL A 36 -3.56 3.90 11.14
C VAL A 36 -4.88 4.13 10.40
N THR A 37 -5.34 3.14 9.65
CA THR A 37 -6.58 3.23 8.86
C THR A 37 -7.81 3.31 9.77
N PHE A 38 -7.92 2.46 10.80
CA PHE A 38 -9.02 2.50 11.76
C PHE A 38 -9.08 3.84 12.50
N SER A 39 -7.93 4.36 12.92
CA SER A 39 -7.85 5.66 13.57
C SER A 39 -8.33 6.80 12.66
N LEU A 40 -7.94 6.78 11.37
CA LEU A 40 -8.42 7.76 10.38
C LEU A 40 -9.92 7.61 10.09
N HIS A 41 -10.46 6.40 10.04
CA HIS A 41 -11.90 6.17 9.86
C HIS A 41 -12.70 6.74 11.04
N TYR A 42 -12.20 6.57 12.27
CA TYR A 42 -12.82 7.14 13.46
C TYR A 42 -12.92 8.68 13.37
N VAL A 43 -11.82 9.35 12.99
CA VAL A 43 -11.82 10.82 12.77
C VAL A 43 -12.69 11.23 11.59
N GLY A 44 -12.74 10.41 10.54
CA GLY A 44 -13.58 10.63 9.36
C GLY A 44 -15.08 10.58 9.67
N ILE A 45 -15.52 9.65 10.54
CA ILE A 45 -16.90 9.58 11.02
C ILE A 45 -17.28 10.85 11.79
N LEU A 46 -16.33 11.39 12.55
CA LEU A 46 -16.53 12.64 13.29
C LEU A 46 -16.48 13.90 12.40
N SER A 47 -16.27 13.75 11.09
CA SER A 47 -16.19 14.85 10.12
C SER A 47 -15.15 15.93 10.49
N ILE A 48 -14.11 15.55 11.24
CA ILE A 48 -13.08 16.49 11.70
C ILE A 48 -12.07 16.74 10.56
N PRO A 49 -11.62 17.98 10.30
CA PRO A 49 -10.68 18.27 9.21
C PRO A 49 -9.37 17.49 9.30
N TRP A 50 -8.93 16.94 8.17
CA TRP A 50 -7.77 16.05 8.04
C TRP A 50 -6.44 16.79 7.92
N ARG A 51 -6.44 17.96 7.25
CA ARG A 51 -5.24 18.75 6.92
C ARG A 51 -5.00 19.85 7.96
N MET A 52 -4.65 19.45 9.17
CA MET A 52 -4.29 20.38 10.25
C MET A 52 -2.77 20.32 10.48
N ALA A 53 -2.10 21.47 10.44
CA ALA A 53 -0.66 21.58 10.72
C ALA A 53 -0.34 21.69 12.21
N TYR A 54 -1.31 22.16 13.01
CA TYR A 54 -1.21 22.28 14.46
C TYR A 54 -2.52 21.79 15.10
N PHE A 55 -2.42 21.27 16.33
CA PHE A 55 -3.56 20.80 17.11
C PHE A 55 -3.73 21.73 18.32
N ASP A 56 -4.73 22.60 18.30
CA ASP A 56 -5.15 23.33 19.50
C ASP A 56 -6.15 22.48 20.27
N TYR A 57 -5.72 21.95 21.42
CA TYR A 57 -6.53 21.09 22.28
C TYR A 57 -7.42 21.90 23.25
N THR A 58 -7.31 23.23 23.24
CA THR A 58 -8.18 24.13 24.02
C THR A 58 -9.55 24.28 23.35
N ASP A 59 -9.64 24.03 22.04
CA ASP A 59 -10.91 24.03 21.29
C ASP A 59 -11.68 22.71 21.52
N PRO A 60 -12.89 22.76 22.10
CA PRO A 60 -13.70 21.57 22.35
C PRO A 60 -14.11 20.83 21.06
N ALA A 61 -14.09 21.49 19.90
CA ALA A 61 -14.37 20.84 18.60
C ALA A 61 -13.26 19.88 18.15
N ILE A 62 -12.02 20.08 18.62
CA ILE A 62 -10.84 19.29 18.23
C ILE A 62 -10.39 18.36 19.37
N ALA A 63 -10.77 18.64 20.62
CA ALA A 63 -10.44 17.82 21.79
C ALA A 63 -10.68 16.29 21.60
N PRO A 64 -11.79 15.82 20.99
CA PRO A 64 -12.00 14.39 20.75
C PRO A 64 -10.99 13.74 19.79
N LYS A 65 -10.33 14.54 18.93
CA LYS A 65 -9.29 14.07 17.98
C LYS A 65 -8.02 13.60 18.70
N GLY A 66 -7.74 14.10 19.90
CA GLY A 66 -6.53 13.77 20.68
C GLY A 66 -6.40 12.27 20.97
N LEU A 67 -7.52 11.56 21.16
CA LEU A 67 -7.53 10.11 21.38
C LEU A 67 -7.02 9.35 20.14
N SER A 68 -7.49 9.73 18.95
CA SER A 68 -7.03 9.15 17.67
C SER A 68 -5.54 9.44 17.40
N VAL A 69 -5.07 10.64 17.73
CA VAL A 69 -3.64 11.00 17.60
C VAL A 69 -2.77 10.14 18.52
N THR A 70 -3.22 9.94 19.76
CA THR A 70 -2.51 9.10 20.75
C THR A 70 -2.44 7.64 20.29
N ILE A 71 -3.50 7.11 19.68
CA ILE A 71 -3.51 5.76 19.11
C ILE A 71 -2.60 5.66 17.86
N ASN A 72 -2.51 6.72 17.06
CA ASN A 72 -1.67 6.73 15.87
C ASN A 72 -0.18 6.85 16.18
N PHE A 73 0.20 7.45 17.30
CA PHE A 73 1.60 7.60 17.69
C PHE A 73 2.37 6.26 17.72
N PRO A 74 1.95 5.21 18.44
CA PRO A 74 2.63 3.92 18.42
C PRO A 74 2.59 3.25 17.04
N GLY A 75 1.51 3.44 16.27
CA GLY A 75 1.41 2.96 14.88
C GLY A 75 2.44 3.61 13.95
N GLY A 76 2.66 4.92 14.10
CA GLY A 76 3.69 5.68 13.38
C GLY A 76 5.11 5.29 13.79
N LEU A 77 5.36 5.11 15.08
CA LEU A 77 6.66 4.64 15.58
C LEU A 77 7.01 3.25 15.02
N LEU A 78 6.03 2.34 15.01
CA LEU A 78 6.16 1.03 14.40
C LEU A 78 6.40 1.10 12.87
N LEU A 79 5.89 2.14 12.21
CA LEU A 79 6.12 2.41 10.77
C LEU A 79 7.58 2.72 10.49
N VAL A 80 8.17 3.59 11.31
CA VAL A 80 9.58 3.98 11.19
C VAL A 80 10.48 2.76 11.40
N VAL A 81 10.26 2.01 12.48
CA VAL A 81 11.06 0.81 12.80
C VAL A 81 10.97 -0.24 11.68
N SER A 82 9.77 -0.52 11.19
CA SER A 82 9.56 -1.49 10.11
C SER A 82 10.14 -1.03 8.78
N THR A 83 10.05 0.26 8.45
CA THR A 83 10.64 0.83 7.23
C THR A 83 12.16 0.72 7.27
N LEU A 84 12.78 1.03 8.41
CA LEU A 84 14.22 0.81 8.63
C LEU A 84 14.59 -0.67 8.43
N LEU A 85 13.84 -1.59 9.04
CA LEU A 85 14.07 -3.03 8.88
C LEU A 85 13.98 -3.46 7.41
N PHE A 86 12.97 -2.96 6.69
CA PHE A 86 12.75 -3.27 5.28
C PHE A 86 13.90 -2.74 4.40
N ILE A 87 14.34 -1.51 4.62
CA ILE A 87 15.50 -0.93 3.91
C ILE A 87 16.77 -1.74 4.19
N LEU A 88 17.00 -2.15 5.44
CA LEU A 88 18.15 -2.97 5.80
C LEU A 88 18.13 -4.35 5.11
N ILE A 89 16.95 -4.97 5.01
CA ILE A 89 16.78 -6.25 4.29
C ILE A 89 17.06 -6.05 2.80
N LEU A 90 16.51 -5.00 2.18
CA LEU A 90 16.77 -4.70 0.76
C LEU A 90 18.25 -4.41 0.49
N LEU A 91 18.91 -3.64 1.34
CA LEU A 91 20.33 -3.32 1.18
C LEU A 91 21.20 -4.58 1.33
N ARG A 92 20.82 -5.48 2.23
CA ARG A 92 21.48 -6.78 2.40
C ARG A 92 21.28 -7.64 1.17
N ASP A 93 20.04 -7.79 0.70
CA ASP A 93 19.69 -8.60 -0.47
C ASP A 93 20.39 -8.10 -1.74
N HIS A 94 20.42 -6.78 -1.95
CA HIS A 94 21.11 -6.16 -3.08
C HIS A 94 22.62 -6.46 -3.12
N ARG A 95 23.22 -6.74 -1.96
CA ARG A 95 24.64 -7.10 -1.84
C ARG A 95 24.89 -8.61 -1.90
N THR A 96 23.85 -9.43 -1.96
CA THR A 96 24.01 -10.89 -2.12
C THR A 96 24.30 -11.28 -3.56
N LEU A 97 24.88 -12.46 -3.77
CA LEU A 97 25.18 -12.97 -5.11
C LEU A 97 23.88 -13.09 -5.91
N ARG A 98 23.89 -12.55 -7.15
CA ARG A 98 22.82 -12.81 -8.11
C ARG A 98 22.75 -14.32 -8.37
N ILE A 99 21.63 -14.90 -7.97
CA ILE A 99 21.22 -16.23 -8.39
C ILE A 99 20.46 -16.10 -9.71
N ASP A 100 20.65 -17.06 -10.62
CA ASP A 100 19.75 -17.18 -11.76
C ASP A 100 18.40 -17.67 -11.24
N LEU A 101 17.40 -16.79 -11.29
CA LEU A 101 16.03 -17.17 -10.98
C LEU A 101 15.44 -17.93 -12.17
N PRO A 102 14.57 -18.92 -11.92
CA PRO A 102 13.80 -19.56 -12.97
C PRO A 102 12.97 -18.51 -13.74
N GLU A 103 12.64 -18.82 -15.01
CA GLU A 103 11.83 -17.94 -15.85
C GLU A 103 10.56 -17.49 -15.13
N PHE A 104 10.24 -16.19 -15.22
CA PHE A 104 9.09 -15.59 -14.57
C PHE A 104 7.80 -16.29 -15.00
N GLN A 105 7.18 -17.02 -14.07
CA GLN A 105 5.93 -17.73 -14.33
C GLN A 105 4.74 -16.83 -14.05
N PHE A 106 4.02 -16.46 -15.09
CA PHE A 106 2.72 -15.83 -14.95
C PHE A 106 1.68 -16.85 -14.48
N SER A 107 0.79 -16.43 -13.59
CA SER A 107 -0.39 -17.22 -13.22
C SER A 107 -1.20 -17.54 -14.48
N ARG A 108 -1.43 -18.83 -14.74
CA ARG A 108 -2.21 -19.27 -15.91
C ARG A 108 -3.70 -19.23 -15.57
N PRO A 109 -4.55 -18.66 -16.44
CA PRO A 109 -5.98 -18.70 -16.24
C PRO A 109 -6.46 -20.14 -16.29
N LEU A 110 -7.30 -20.54 -15.33
CA LEU A 110 -7.93 -21.88 -15.33
C LEU A 110 -8.78 -22.09 -16.60
N HIS A 111 -9.39 -21.02 -17.10
CA HIS A 111 -10.20 -21.01 -18.32
C HIS A 111 -9.69 -19.92 -19.28
N PRO A 112 -8.84 -20.28 -20.27
CA PRO A 112 -8.40 -19.31 -21.26
C PRO A 112 -9.58 -18.94 -22.19
N PRO A 113 -9.90 -17.64 -22.36
CA PRO A 113 -10.96 -17.23 -23.26
C PRO A 113 -10.56 -17.52 -24.71
N THR A 114 -11.37 -18.30 -25.43
CA THR A 114 -11.11 -18.68 -26.83
C THR A 114 -11.26 -17.49 -27.79
N ARG A 115 -12.05 -16.49 -27.40
CA ARG A 115 -12.22 -15.24 -28.15
C ARG A 115 -12.54 -14.12 -27.17
N VAL A 116 -11.83 -13.00 -27.27
CA VAL A 116 -12.11 -11.81 -26.49
C VAL A 116 -12.96 -10.86 -27.35
N PRO A 117 -14.11 -10.36 -26.86
CA PRO A 117 -14.89 -9.36 -27.60
C PRO A 117 -14.04 -8.13 -27.92
N ILE A 118 -14.14 -7.61 -29.15
CA ILE A 118 -13.38 -6.44 -29.60
C ILE A 118 -13.61 -5.22 -28.69
N ALA A 119 -14.81 -5.08 -28.12
CA ALA A 119 -15.11 -4.02 -27.17
C ALA A 119 -14.25 -4.08 -25.90
N LEU A 120 -13.95 -5.28 -25.38
CA LEU A 120 -13.07 -5.43 -24.21
C LEU A 120 -11.59 -5.25 -24.56
N ASN A 121 -11.18 -5.65 -25.77
CA ASN A 121 -9.78 -5.60 -26.19
C ASN A 121 -9.36 -4.26 -26.82
N SER A 122 -10.28 -3.33 -27.03
CA SER A 122 -10.00 -2.06 -27.70
C SER A 122 -9.71 -0.94 -26.71
N VAL A 123 -8.42 -0.68 -26.46
CA VAL A 123 -7.96 0.48 -25.67
C VAL A 123 -8.49 1.80 -26.25
N ALA A 124 -8.55 1.92 -27.59
CA ALA A 124 -9.06 3.10 -28.27
C ALA A 124 -10.54 3.38 -27.93
N LEU A 125 -11.36 2.34 -27.79
CA LEU A 125 -12.75 2.46 -27.39
C LEU A 125 -12.86 2.99 -25.96
N TRP A 126 -12.11 2.40 -25.02
CA TRP A 126 -12.11 2.84 -23.61
C TRP A 126 -11.59 4.28 -23.43
N LEU A 127 -10.52 4.65 -24.13
CA LEU A 127 -10.01 6.02 -24.13
C LEU A 127 -11.03 7.01 -24.73
N SER A 128 -11.72 6.63 -25.80
CA SER A 128 -12.76 7.46 -26.40
C SER A 128 -13.90 7.73 -25.42
N PHE A 129 -14.35 6.69 -24.68
CA PHE A 129 -15.34 6.88 -23.62
C PHE A 129 -14.87 7.87 -22.55
N MET A 130 -13.64 7.73 -22.05
CA MET A 130 -13.10 8.66 -21.05
C MET A 130 -13.08 10.11 -21.56
N ILE A 131 -12.67 10.33 -22.80
CA ILE A 131 -12.60 11.68 -23.39
C ILE A 131 -13.99 12.28 -23.58
N VAL A 132 -14.93 11.51 -24.13
CA VAL A 132 -16.29 11.98 -24.41
C VAL A 132 -17.04 12.27 -23.11
N LEU A 133 -16.96 11.37 -22.13
CA LEU A 133 -17.61 11.55 -20.83
C LEU A 133 -17.05 12.77 -20.08
N ASN A 134 -15.73 12.89 -20.01
CA ASN A 134 -15.10 14.03 -19.34
C ASN A 134 -15.39 15.36 -20.06
N ARG A 135 -15.36 15.38 -21.39
CA ARG A 135 -15.72 16.58 -22.16
C ARG A 135 -17.19 17.00 -22.00
N GLY A 136 -18.09 16.04 -21.77
CA GLY A 136 -19.50 16.32 -21.47
C GLY A 136 -19.67 17.11 -20.17
N GLU A 137 -18.97 16.71 -19.10
CA GLU A 137 -19.01 17.40 -17.80
C GLU A 137 -18.50 18.84 -17.90
N LEU A 138 -17.36 19.06 -18.56
CA LEU A 138 -16.78 20.40 -18.72
C LEU A 138 -17.74 21.39 -19.41
N ARG A 139 -18.56 20.91 -20.37
CA ARG A 139 -19.55 21.74 -21.05
C ARG A 139 -20.75 22.11 -20.17
N LEU A 140 -21.12 21.25 -19.21
CA LEU A 140 -22.22 21.52 -18.29
C LEU A 140 -21.79 22.48 -17.18
N SER A 141 -20.56 22.38 -16.68
CA SER A 141 -20.01 23.32 -15.69
C SER A 141 -19.91 24.75 -16.23
N HIS A 142 -19.50 24.93 -17.50
CA HIS A 142 -19.49 26.25 -18.14
C HIS A 142 -20.90 26.82 -18.34
N ARG A 143 -21.86 26.00 -18.79
CA ARG A 143 -23.23 26.46 -19.02
C ARG A 143 -23.97 26.83 -17.72
N GLN A 144 -23.61 26.20 -16.60
CA GLN A 144 -24.16 26.53 -15.28
C GLN A 144 -23.54 27.81 -14.68
N ALA A 145 -22.32 28.19 -15.08
CA ALA A 145 -21.70 29.46 -14.69
C ALA A 145 -22.33 30.66 -15.42
N ASP A 146 -22.79 30.47 -16.66
CA ASP A 146 -23.38 31.54 -17.49
C ASP A 146 -24.88 31.79 -17.18
N GLY A 147 -25.55 30.89 -16.46
CA GLY A 147 -26.99 30.98 -16.12
C GLY A 147 -27.32 31.70 -14.80
N HIS A 148 -26.31 32.25 -14.12
CA HIS A 148 -26.45 32.99 -12.85
C HIS A 148 -26.06 34.48 -12.96
N ALA A 149 -25.93 35.02 -14.18
CA ALA A 149 -25.80 36.44 -14.47
C ALA A 149 -27.12 37.02 -14.98
#